data_AF-A0A0A2V8L4-F1
#
_entry.id   AF-A0A0A2V8L4-F1
#
_cell.length_a   1.000
_cell.length_b   1.000
_cell.length_c   1.000
_cell.angle_alpha   90.00
_cell.angle_beta   90.00
_cell.angle_gamma   90.00
#
_symmetry.space_group_name_H-M   'P 1'
#
loop_
_entity.id
_entity.type
_entity.pdbx_description
1 polymer ?
#
loop_
_entity_poly.entity_id
_entity_poly.type
_entity_poly.pdbx_seq_one_letter_code
_entity_poly.pdbx_strand_id
1 'polypeptide(L)'
;MRLHVVGGAFCAFRSLVAVPFERQSPEVGDVLAAVRWRQEVPGARHCDREAAVGRTQREGIQMTQLRDFDPANYLADDETIAHYLADAAADPDPDAFLQALGDVARARGIGAIAKETGLARRNLYRVLAPGANPSYLTLRRVMNALGVSLTAVAKGKDTAHA
;
A
#
# COMPACT_ATOMS: atom_id res chain seq x y z
N MET A 1 -30.96 48.44 13.86
CA MET A 1 -30.10 49.10 12.86
C MET A 1 -28.85 48.24 12.70
N ARG A 2 -28.66 47.72 11.49
CA ARG A 2 -27.48 47.07 10.86
C ARG A 2 -26.33 46.46 11.71
N LEU A 3 -26.13 45.17 11.40
CA LEU A 3 -24.93 44.30 11.35
C LEU A 3 -23.53 44.94 11.45
N HIS A 4 -22.55 44.21 12.03
CA HIS A 4 -21.55 43.43 11.26
C HIS A 4 -20.69 42.47 12.11
N VAL A 5 -20.37 41.34 11.47
CA VAL A 5 -19.55 40.18 11.85
C VAL A 5 -18.06 40.45 11.66
N VAL A 6 -17.18 40.02 12.58
CA VAL A 6 -15.81 39.47 12.37
C VAL A 6 -15.40 38.82 13.70
N GLY A 7 -14.79 37.65 13.86
CA GLY A 7 -14.23 36.62 13.00
C GLY A 7 -13.56 35.62 13.97
N GLY A 8 -13.69 34.33 13.68
CA GLY A 8 -13.18 33.27 14.54
C GLY A 8 -11.66 33.19 14.57
N ALA A 9 -11.11 32.89 15.75
CA ALA A 9 -9.84 32.21 15.89
C ALA A 9 -9.90 31.39 17.18
N PHE A 10 -10.27 30.12 17.04
CA PHE A 10 -10.13 29.12 18.11
C PHE A 10 -8.64 28.86 18.32
N CYS A 11 -8.11 29.33 19.45
CA CYS A 11 -6.79 28.92 19.93
C CYS A 11 -6.87 27.48 20.45
N ALA A 12 -6.30 26.53 19.71
CA ALA A 12 -6.09 25.16 20.18
C ALA A 12 -4.71 25.02 20.83
N PHE A 13 -4.72 25.02 22.17
CA PHE A 13 -4.13 24.01 23.05
C PHE A 13 -2.85 23.29 22.58
N ARG A 14 -1.71 23.61 23.22
CA ARG A 14 -0.55 22.72 23.27
C ARG A 14 -0.02 22.64 24.70
N SER A 15 -0.52 21.65 25.43
CA SER A 15 0.03 21.22 26.71
C SER A 15 1.41 20.61 26.50
N LEU A 16 2.44 21.18 27.13
CA LEU A 16 3.76 20.59 27.26
C LEU A 16 3.76 19.58 28.42
N VAL A 17 4.25 18.37 28.16
CA VAL A 17 4.82 17.51 29.20
C VAL A 17 6.25 17.18 28.78
N ALA A 18 7.17 17.54 29.65
CA ALA A 18 8.60 17.29 29.53
C ALA A 18 8.94 15.88 30.02
N VAL A 19 9.82 15.18 29.30
CA VAL A 19 10.58 14.00 29.78
C VAL A 19 11.99 14.07 29.16
N PRO A 20 13.05 13.73 29.92
CA PRO A 20 14.42 14.17 29.65
C PRO A 20 15.17 13.22 28.71
N PHE A 21 16.01 13.79 27.84
CA PHE A 21 16.90 13.05 26.94
C PHE A 21 18.32 13.06 27.51
N GLU A 22 18.78 11.85 27.84
CA GLU A 22 20.07 11.49 28.42
C GLU A 22 21.24 12.00 27.58
N ARG A 23 22.28 12.52 28.25
CA ARG A 23 23.53 13.02 27.66
C ARG A 23 24.35 11.86 27.09
N GLN A 24 24.59 11.88 25.78
CA GLN A 24 25.78 11.28 25.19
C GLN A 24 26.61 12.42 24.57
N SER A 25 27.72 12.77 25.21
CA SER A 25 28.71 13.71 24.68
C SER A 25 29.42 13.09 23.47
N PRO A 26 29.52 13.79 22.32
CA PRO A 26 30.52 13.49 21.31
C PRO A 26 31.77 14.36 21.52
N GLU A 27 32.89 13.69 21.27
CA GLU A 27 34.27 14.11 21.42
C GLU A 27 34.64 15.33 20.57
N VAL A 28 35.71 15.99 21.02
CA VAL A 28 36.36 17.18 20.48
C VAL A 28 36.80 17.00 19.02
N GLY A 29 36.18 17.77 18.13
CA GLY A 29 36.47 17.83 16.70
C GLY A 29 35.59 18.86 15.99
N ASP A 30 35.87 20.14 16.24
CA ASP A 30 35.57 21.30 15.38
C ASP A 30 35.62 20.91 13.88
N VAL A 31 34.85 21.47 12.95
CA VAL A 31 34.69 22.90 12.66
C VAL A 31 33.68 23.05 11.51
N LEU A 32 33.00 24.20 11.45
CA LEU A 32 32.34 24.79 10.28
C LEU A 32 30.90 24.37 9.94
N ALA A 33 30.11 25.43 9.74
CA ALA A 33 28.84 25.49 9.00
C ALA A 33 27.60 24.95 9.72
N ALA A 34 26.84 25.85 10.37
CA ALA A 34 25.41 25.92 10.09
C ALA A 34 24.67 27.08 10.76
N VAL A 35 25.10 27.62 11.91
CA VAL A 35 24.17 28.45 12.69
C VAL A 35 24.82 29.72 13.22
N ARG A 36 25.15 30.65 12.31
CA ARG A 36 25.53 32.00 12.71
C ARG A 36 25.05 33.04 11.68
N TRP A 37 23.82 33.51 11.93
CA TRP A 37 23.25 34.81 11.53
C TRP A 37 22.87 35.05 10.06
N ARG A 38 21.65 34.65 9.76
CA ARG A 38 20.70 35.33 8.88
C ARG A 38 20.58 36.81 9.27
N GLN A 39 21.23 37.70 8.53
CA GLN A 39 20.85 39.11 8.39
C GLN A 39 20.45 39.31 6.93
N GLU A 40 19.21 39.70 6.69
CA GLU A 40 18.70 40.02 5.36
C GLU A 40 18.30 41.50 5.36
N VAL A 41 18.91 42.23 4.44
CA VAL A 41 18.84 43.67 4.22
C VAL A 41 17.53 44.06 3.52
N PRO A 42 16.78 45.07 3.99
CA PRO A 42 15.65 45.62 3.25
C PRO A 42 16.16 46.60 2.17
N GLY A 43 15.77 46.43 0.91
CA GLY A 43 15.83 47.50 -0.10
C GLY A 43 16.69 47.31 -1.36
N ALA A 44 17.10 46.10 -1.72
CA ALA A 44 17.77 45.87 -3.00
C ALA A 44 16.73 45.65 -4.13
N ARG A 45 16.54 46.66 -4.98
CA ARG A 45 15.86 46.49 -6.27
C ARG A 45 16.82 45.78 -7.22
N HIS A 46 16.64 44.48 -7.40
CA HIS A 46 17.29 43.76 -8.49
C HIS A 46 16.43 43.92 -9.76
N CYS A 47 16.97 44.60 -10.77
CA CYS A 47 16.38 44.57 -12.11
C CYS A 47 16.75 43.24 -12.75
N ASP A 48 15.86 42.26 -12.67
CA ASP A 48 16.01 40.99 -13.36
C ASP A 48 16.02 41.22 -14.88
N ARG A 49 17.16 40.90 -15.48
CA ARG A 49 17.42 40.94 -16.91
C ARG A 49 17.05 39.58 -17.49
N GLU A 50 15.76 39.31 -17.69
CA GLU A 50 15.32 38.11 -18.41
C GLU A 50 15.30 38.37 -19.92
N ALA A 51 16.47 38.13 -20.52
CA ALA A 51 16.63 38.02 -21.96
C ALA A 51 16.00 36.70 -22.45
N ALA A 52 15.16 36.85 -23.48
CA ALA A 52 14.50 35.83 -24.28
C ALA A 52 15.25 34.48 -24.41
N VAL A 53 14.73 33.45 -23.74
CA VAL A 53 14.89 32.05 -24.16
C VAL A 53 13.61 31.64 -24.89
N GLY A 54 13.76 31.34 -26.17
CA GLY A 54 12.68 30.96 -27.06
C GLY A 54 11.89 29.76 -26.53
N ARG A 55 10.56 29.85 -26.63
CA ARG A 55 9.62 28.77 -26.36
C ARG A 55 9.85 27.63 -27.37
N THR A 56 10.69 26.66 -27.05
CA THR A 56 10.60 25.34 -27.66
C THR A 56 9.39 24.65 -27.03
N GLN A 57 8.24 24.72 -27.71
CA GLN A 57 7.10 23.86 -27.42
C GLN A 57 7.55 22.41 -27.59
N ARG A 58 7.90 21.75 -26.49
CA ARG A 58 7.89 20.30 -26.42
C ARG A 58 6.41 19.91 -26.40
N GLU A 59 5.87 19.53 -27.54
CA GLU A 59 4.56 18.88 -27.63
C GLU A 59 4.59 17.70 -26.67
N GLY A 60 3.85 17.84 -25.57
CA GLY A 60 3.81 16.85 -24.51
C GLY A 60 3.17 15.57 -25.03
N ILE A 61 3.84 14.44 -24.80
CA ILE A 61 3.27 13.12 -25.02
C ILE A 61 2.00 13.06 -24.16
N GLN A 62 0.83 13.02 -24.81
CA GLN A 62 -0.43 12.80 -24.12
C GLN A 62 -0.38 11.39 -23.53
N MET A 63 -0.17 11.30 -22.23
CA MET A 63 -0.22 10.02 -21.51
C MET A 63 -1.68 9.60 -21.42
N THR A 64 -2.07 8.63 -22.24
CA THR A 64 -3.38 7.99 -22.12
C THR A 64 -3.52 7.41 -20.71
N GLN A 65 -4.50 7.88 -19.95
CA GLN A 65 -4.76 7.36 -18.62
C GLN A 65 -5.42 5.97 -18.75
N LEU A 66 -4.64 4.94 -18.48
CA LEU A 66 -5.13 3.57 -18.37
C LEU A 66 -5.65 3.35 -16.95
N ARG A 67 -6.78 2.64 -16.83
CA ARG A 67 -7.29 2.20 -15.52
C ARG A 67 -6.39 1.08 -14.99
N ASP A 68 -6.17 1.07 -13.68
CA ASP A 68 -5.46 -0.03 -13.02
C ASP A 68 -6.23 -1.34 -13.20
N PHE A 69 -5.49 -2.41 -13.48
CA PHE A 69 -6.06 -3.74 -13.60
C PHE A 69 -6.30 -4.32 -12.19
N ASP A 70 -7.55 -4.75 -11.93
CA ASP A 70 -7.91 -5.49 -10.71
C ASP A 70 -8.54 -6.83 -11.11
N PRO A 71 -7.90 -7.98 -10.79
CA PRO A 71 -8.40 -9.31 -11.14
C PRO A 71 -9.78 -9.61 -10.54
N ALA A 72 -10.11 -9.01 -9.38
CA ALA A 72 -11.39 -9.23 -8.71
C ALA A 72 -12.61 -8.86 -9.58
N ASN A 73 -12.45 -7.96 -10.56
CA ASN A 73 -13.52 -7.54 -11.47
C ASN A 73 -13.85 -8.58 -12.56
N TYR A 74 -12.99 -9.58 -12.76
CA TYR A 74 -13.11 -10.56 -13.84
C TYR A 74 -13.40 -11.98 -13.32
N LEU A 75 -13.45 -12.19 -12.00
CA LEU A 75 -13.67 -13.48 -11.34
C LEU A 75 -15.16 -13.70 -11.04
N ALA A 76 -16.00 -13.80 -12.07
CA ALA A 76 -17.45 -13.92 -11.93
C ALA A 76 -17.94 -15.38 -11.85
N ASP A 77 -17.31 -16.26 -12.62
CA ASP A 77 -17.69 -17.66 -12.79
C ASP A 77 -16.79 -18.62 -12.00
N ASP A 78 -17.38 -19.71 -11.54
CA ASP A 78 -16.73 -20.71 -10.69
C ASP A 78 -15.57 -21.41 -11.42
N GLU A 79 -15.69 -21.59 -12.75
CA GLU A 79 -14.68 -22.22 -13.59
C GLU A 79 -13.44 -21.33 -13.73
N THR A 80 -13.60 -20.04 -14.04
CA THR A 80 -12.49 -19.08 -14.08
C THR A 80 -11.80 -18.96 -12.72
N ILE A 81 -12.54 -18.98 -11.62
CA ILE A 81 -11.95 -18.98 -10.28
C ILE A 81 -11.08 -20.22 -10.06
N ALA A 82 -11.55 -21.40 -10.46
CA ALA A 82 -10.80 -22.64 -10.32
C ALA A 82 -9.50 -22.63 -11.16
N HIS A 83 -9.57 -22.17 -12.41
CA HIS A 83 -8.40 -22.01 -13.26
C HIS A 83 -7.40 -20.99 -12.68
N TYR A 84 -7.88 -19.83 -12.27
CA TYR A 84 -7.06 -18.78 -11.69
C TYR A 84 -6.32 -19.25 -10.43
N LEU A 85 -6.99 -19.98 -9.54
CA LEU A 85 -6.37 -20.55 -8.34
C LEU A 85 -5.41 -21.70 -8.67
N ALA A 86 -5.69 -22.50 -9.70
CA ALA A 86 -4.81 -23.58 -10.14
C ALA A 86 -3.50 -23.01 -10.71
N ASP A 87 -3.58 -21.95 -11.52
CA ASP A 87 -2.41 -21.25 -12.06
C ASP A 87 -1.58 -20.63 -10.94
N ALA A 88 -2.24 -19.95 -9.99
CA ALA A 88 -1.56 -19.37 -8.83
C ALA A 88 -0.93 -20.44 -7.91
N ALA A 89 -1.50 -21.64 -7.83
CA ALA A 89 -0.94 -22.75 -7.06
C ALA A 89 0.24 -23.45 -7.76
N ALA A 90 0.39 -23.26 -9.07
CA ALA A 90 1.52 -23.79 -9.84
C ALA A 90 2.77 -22.89 -9.73
N ASP A 91 2.59 -21.64 -9.32
CA ASP A 91 3.69 -20.70 -9.11
C ASP A 91 4.62 -21.16 -7.96
N PRO A 92 5.96 -21.02 -8.10
CA PRO A 92 6.89 -21.32 -7.00
C PRO A 92 6.71 -20.42 -5.77
N ASP A 93 6.15 -19.23 -5.91
CA ASP A 93 5.92 -18.30 -4.82
C ASP A 93 4.60 -18.62 -4.07
N PRO A 94 4.65 -19.01 -2.78
CA PRO A 94 3.44 -19.24 -2.00
C PRO A 94 2.57 -17.98 -1.83
N ASP A 95 3.15 -16.78 -1.89
CA ASP A 95 2.39 -15.54 -1.76
C ASP A 95 1.47 -15.30 -2.96
N ALA A 96 1.82 -15.78 -4.15
CA ALA A 96 0.98 -15.68 -5.34
C ALA A 96 -0.38 -16.37 -5.13
N PHE A 97 -0.38 -17.57 -4.54
CA PHE A 97 -1.60 -18.29 -4.19
C PHE A 97 -2.45 -17.55 -3.15
N LEU A 98 -1.80 -16.95 -2.14
CA LEU A 98 -2.51 -16.19 -1.10
C LEU A 98 -3.15 -14.91 -1.65
N GLN A 99 -2.44 -14.20 -2.53
CA GLN A 99 -2.96 -13.03 -3.24
C GLN A 99 -4.18 -13.40 -4.08
N ALA A 100 -4.07 -14.47 -4.88
CA ALA A 100 -5.18 -14.97 -5.70
C ALA A 100 -6.41 -15.33 -4.84
N LEU A 101 -6.21 -15.96 -3.68
CA LEU A 101 -7.30 -16.26 -2.74
C LEU A 101 -7.93 -14.98 -2.17
N GLY A 102 -7.12 -13.95 -1.93
CA GLY A 102 -7.58 -12.61 -1.57
C GLY A 102 -8.46 -11.99 -2.66
N ASP A 103 -8.05 -12.09 -3.92
CA ASP A 103 -8.76 -11.52 -5.06
C ASP A 103 -10.10 -12.22 -5.29
N VAL A 104 -10.12 -13.55 -5.23
CA VAL A 104 -11.36 -14.34 -5.29
C VAL A 104 -12.28 -14.00 -4.11
N ALA A 105 -11.73 -13.84 -2.90
CA ALA A 105 -12.52 -13.45 -1.74
C ALA A 105 -13.12 -12.04 -1.86
N ARG A 106 -12.40 -11.11 -2.51
CA ARG A 106 -12.93 -9.77 -2.85
C ARG A 106 -14.04 -9.86 -3.89
N ALA A 107 -13.88 -10.67 -4.94
CA ALA A 107 -14.87 -10.86 -5.99
C ALA A 107 -16.21 -11.44 -5.47
N ARG A 108 -16.15 -12.46 -4.60
CA ARG A 108 -17.33 -13.08 -3.97
C ARG A 108 -17.94 -12.25 -2.85
N GLY A 109 -17.12 -11.42 -2.20
CA GLY A 109 -17.51 -10.60 -1.05
C GLY A 109 -17.10 -11.19 0.29
N ILE A 110 -16.09 -10.57 0.91
CA ILE A 110 -15.51 -10.94 2.22
C ILE A 110 -16.56 -11.03 3.34
N GLY A 111 -17.65 -10.28 3.25
CA GLY A 111 -18.72 -10.31 4.24
C GLY A 111 -19.48 -11.64 4.31
N ALA A 112 -19.69 -12.31 3.17
CA ALA A 112 -20.33 -13.62 3.13
C ALA A 112 -19.38 -14.70 3.68
N ILE A 113 -18.13 -14.68 3.21
CA ILE A 113 -17.07 -15.60 3.63
C ILE A 113 -16.84 -15.52 5.15
N ALA A 114 -16.84 -14.32 5.73
CA ALA A 114 -16.71 -14.13 7.17
C ALA A 114 -17.81 -14.84 7.97
N LYS A 115 -19.06 -14.80 7.48
CA LYS A 115 -20.20 -15.47 8.12
C LYS A 115 -20.09 -16.99 8.02
N GLU A 116 -19.69 -17.51 6.87
CA GLU A 116 -19.58 -18.95 6.63
C GLU A 116 -18.38 -19.58 7.36
N THR A 117 -17.24 -18.89 7.35
CA THR A 117 -16.01 -19.37 8.01
C THR A 117 -16.00 -19.17 9.53
N GLY A 118 -16.88 -18.32 10.05
CA GLY A 118 -16.86 -17.87 11.45
C GLY A 118 -15.66 -16.99 11.79
N LEU A 119 -14.99 -16.41 10.79
CA LEU A 119 -13.83 -15.54 10.98
C LEU A 119 -14.24 -14.07 10.90
N ALA A 120 -13.67 -13.23 11.77
CA ALA A 120 -13.84 -11.79 11.66
C ALA A 120 -13.21 -11.25 10.35
N ARG A 121 -13.85 -10.27 9.71
CA ARG A 121 -13.34 -9.62 8.46
C ARG A 121 -11.89 -9.15 8.60
N ARG A 122 -11.53 -8.53 9.73
CA ARG A 122 -10.16 -8.10 10.03
C ARG A 122 -9.17 -9.26 10.00
N ASN A 123 -9.60 -10.43 10.48
CA ASN A 123 -8.76 -11.63 10.47
C ASN A 123 -8.58 -12.15 9.04
N LEU A 124 -9.65 -12.17 8.23
CA LEU A 124 -9.56 -12.55 6.82
C LEU A 124 -8.55 -11.69 6.04
N TYR A 125 -8.59 -10.37 6.20
CA TYR A 125 -7.59 -9.48 5.55
C TYR A 125 -6.16 -9.79 5.97
N ARG A 126 -5.92 -10.16 7.23
CA ARG A 126 -4.59 -10.51 7.73
C ARG A 126 -4.12 -11.89 7.25
N VAL A 127 -5.06 -12.84 7.15
CA VAL A 127 -4.81 -14.23 6.73
C VAL A 127 -4.53 -14.33 5.23
N LEU A 128 -5.12 -13.45 4.43
CA LEU A 128 -4.97 -13.37 2.97
C LEU A 128 -3.98 -12.28 2.53
N ALA A 129 -3.25 -11.67 3.48
CA ALA A 129 -2.24 -10.68 3.15
C ALA A 129 -1.00 -11.36 2.53
N PRO A 130 -0.25 -10.67 1.65
CA PRO A 130 1.04 -11.15 1.19
C PRO A 130 1.99 -11.34 2.38
N GLY A 131 2.76 -12.43 2.40
CA GLY A 131 3.64 -12.81 3.49
C GLY A 131 2.93 -13.38 4.72
N ALA A 132 1.62 -13.64 4.64
CA ALA A 132 0.90 -14.32 5.72
C ALA A 132 1.23 -15.82 5.72
N ASN A 133 1.33 -16.41 6.91
CA ASN A 133 1.46 -17.87 7.07
C ASN A 133 0.21 -18.45 7.73
N PRO A 134 -0.89 -18.63 6.99
CA PRO A 134 -2.11 -19.17 7.55
C PRO A 134 -1.97 -20.68 7.82
N SER A 135 -2.47 -21.12 8.97
CA SER A 135 -2.59 -22.56 9.24
C SER A 135 -3.48 -23.24 8.18
N TYR A 136 -3.12 -24.46 7.79
CA TYR A 136 -3.90 -25.28 6.85
C TYR A 136 -5.39 -25.38 7.23
N LEU A 137 -5.71 -25.46 8.54
CA LEU A 137 -7.09 -25.48 9.02
C LEU A 137 -7.85 -24.21 8.61
N THR A 138 -7.22 -23.06 8.75
CA THR A 138 -7.79 -21.76 8.38
C THR A 138 -7.95 -21.68 6.86
N LEU A 139 -6.92 -22.08 6.12
CA LEU A 139 -6.96 -22.10 4.65
C LEU A 139 -8.10 -22.97 4.13
N ARG A 140 -8.25 -24.18 4.68
CA ARG A 140 -9.32 -25.12 4.30
C ARG A 140 -10.71 -24.57 4.58
N ARG A 141 -10.91 -23.86 5.70
CA ARG A 141 -12.19 -23.18 5.99
C ARG A 141 -12.52 -22.13 4.93
N VAL A 142 -11.54 -21.30 4.57
CA VAL A 142 -11.72 -20.24 3.56
C VAL A 142 -12.01 -20.84 2.19
N MET A 143 -11.25 -21.86 1.75
CA MET A 143 -11.48 -22.53 0.48
C MET A 143 -12.87 -23.17 0.40
N ASN A 144 -13.31 -23.82 1.48
CA ASN A 144 -14.66 -24.40 1.54
C ASN A 144 -15.76 -23.34 1.41
N ALA A 145 -15.60 -22.17 2.05
CA ALA A 145 -16.54 -21.05 1.91
C ALA A 145 -16.53 -20.42 0.50
N LEU A 146 -15.44 -20.59 -0.24
CA LEU A 146 -15.33 -20.17 -1.63
C LEU A 146 -15.86 -21.23 -2.62
N GLY A 147 -16.20 -22.42 -2.14
CA GLY A 147 -16.64 -23.54 -2.98
C GLY A 147 -15.51 -24.23 -3.74
N VAL A 148 -14.25 -24.06 -3.31
CA VAL A 148 -13.07 -24.60 -4.01
C VAL A 148 -12.41 -25.71 -3.19
N SER A 149 -11.90 -26.74 -3.86
CA SER A 149 -11.16 -27.84 -3.25
C SER A 149 -9.77 -28.00 -3.86
N LEU A 150 -8.76 -28.27 -3.03
CA LEU A 150 -7.42 -28.65 -3.49
C LEU A 150 -7.34 -30.17 -3.70
N THR A 151 -6.80 -30.58 -4.86
CA THR A 151 -6.52 -31.98 -5.19
C THR A 151 -5.03 -32.22 -5.28
N ALA A 152 -4.55 -33.27 -4.61
CA ALA A 152 -3.15 -33.70 -4.74
C ALA A 152 -2.98 -34.50 -6.04
N VAL A 153 -2.09 -34.05 -6.92
CA VAL A 153 -1.68 -34.76 -8.12
C VAL A 153 -0.26 -35.29 -7.94
N ALA A 154 0.00 -36.50 -8.43
CA ALA A 154 1.34 -37.06 -8.39
C ALA A 154 2.25 -36.24 -9.33
N LYS A 155 3.24 -35.55 -8.77
CA LYS A 155 4.34 -34.99 -9.55
C LYS A 155 5.33 -36.13 -9.81
N GLY A 156 5.55 -36.46 -11.09
CA GLY A 156 6.57 -37.45 -11.48
C GLY A 156 7.89 -37.08 -10.80
N LYS A 157 8.48 -38.04 -10.09
CA LYS A 157 9.84 -37.88 -9.60
C LYS A 157 10.74 -38.37 -10.72
N ASP A 158 11.43 -37.46 -11.37
CA ASP A 158 12.40 -37.78 -12.41
C ASP A 158 13.63 -38.41 -11.73
N THR A 159 13.52 -39.65 -11.25
CA THR A 159 14.67 -40.42 -10.75
C THR A 159 15.44 -40.94 -11.96
N ALA A 160 16.14 -40.02 -12.62
CA ALA A 160 16.92 -40.31 -13.82
C ALA A 160 18.42 -40.09 -13.59
N HIS A 161 18.96 -40.41 -12.40
CA HIS A 161 20.42 -40.55 -12.20
C HIS A 161 20.69 -41.86 -11.44
N ALA A 162 21.07 -42.89 -12.20
CA ALA A 162 21.68 -44.13 -11.74
C ALA A 162 22.98 -44.34 -12.53
#